data_AF-A0AAV0XN83-F1
#
_entry.id   AF-A0AAV0XN83-F1
#
_cell.length_a   1.000
_cell.length_b   1.000
_cell.length_c   1.000
_cell.angle_alpha   90.00
_cell.angle_beta   90.00
_cell.angle_gamma   90.00
#
_symmetry.space_group_name_H-M   'P 1'
#
loop_
_entity.id
_entity.type
_entity.pdbx_description
1 polymer ?
#
loop_
_entity_poly.entity_id
_entity_poly.type
_entity_poly.pdbx_seq_one_letter_code
_entity_poly.pdbx_strand_id
1 'polypeptide(L)'
;MATLYLYAVTYLSISSITHKYLIVGHTQNEGDSVHSVIEKQKTRLLKAGSIYSPQQWVTVIQSEKKTGKPFRVHELNYQHFIDFKKLTSNMGNNFNKNILGQKVVWKDVKVLKVSKEHPDRLFYKTSYEEKDFGEIIVMNKTRNAKRKSCDLELSKLYTEPPGISKEKKKDLIHLCESKLIPENYHYFFENLKVSNSCVAEVNDENSD
;
A
#
# COMPACT_ATOMS: atom_id res chain seq x y z
N MET A 1 4.77 -7.18 -3.38
CA MET A 1 6.00 -6.43 -3.01
C MET A 1 7.20 -6.79 -3.86
N ALA A 2 7.60 -8.06 -3.96
CA ALA A 2 8.76 -8.48 -4.76
C ALA A 2 8.75 -7.95 -6.22
N THR A 3 7.63 -8.11 -6.92
CA THR A 3 7.41 -7.60 -8.29
C THR A 3 7.60 -6.08 -8.42
N LEU A 4 7.15 -5.30 -7.43
CA LEU A 4 7.32 -3.83 -7.43
C LEU A 4 8.80 -3.47 -7.44
N TYR A 5 9.61 -4.13 -6.60
CA TYR A 5 11.04 -3.84 -6.53
C TYR A 5 11.76 -4.26 -7.81
N LEU A 6 11.43 -5.42 -8.37
CA LEU A 6 12.00 -5.86 -9.65
C LEU A 6 11.64 -4.87 -10.76
N TYR A 7 10.40 -4.40 -10.82
CA TYR A 7 9.97 -3.38 -11.77
C TYR A 7 10.76 -2.07 -11.58
N ALA A 8 10.84 -1.57 -10.35
CA ALA A 8 11.55 -0.34 -10.02
C ALA A 8 13.03 -0.40 -10.44
N VAL A 9 13.73 -1.50 -10.16
CA VAL A 9 15.14 -1.66 -10.52
C VAL A 9 15.33 -1.81 -12.04
N THR A 10 14.35 -2.37 -12.75
CA THR A 10 14.41 -2.55 -14.21
C THR A 10 14.19 -1.24 -14.96
N TYR A 11 13.17 -0.45 -14.55
CA TYR A 11 12.71 0.72 -15.28
C TYR A 11 13.18 2.07 -14.71
N LEU A 12 13.54 2.12 -13.43
CA LEU A 12 14.09 3.33 -12.81
C LEU A 12 15.62 3.27 -12.80
N SER A 13 16.24 4.43 -12.57
CA SER A 13 17.69 4.57 -12.42
C SER A 13 18.15 4.13 -11.01
N ILE A 14 17.75 2.93 -10.57
CA ILE A 14 18.08 2.35 -9.26
C ILE A 14 18.93 1.10 -9.50
N SER A 15 20.09 1.01 -8.84
CA SER A 15 21.01 -0.13 -8.99
C SER A 15 20.55 -1.38 -8.24
N SER A 16 20.08 -1.20 -7.01
CA SER A 16 19.54 -2.29 -6.19
C SER A 16 18.59 -1.76 -5.13
N ILE A 17 17.66 -2.60 -4.69
CA ILE A 17 16.76 -2.31 -3.57
C ILE A 17 16.95 -3.43 -2.55
N THR A 18 17.19 -3.06 -1.29
CA THR A 18 17.22 -3.99 -0.16
C THR A 18 16.14 -3.60 0.83
N HIS A 19 15.17 -4.47 1.02
CA HIS A 19 14.12 -4.34 2.01
C HIS A 19 14.45 -5.22 3.21
N LYS A 20 14.48 -4.63 4.41
CA LYS A 20 14.71 -5.33 5.67
C LYS A 20 13.41 -5.34 6.47
N TYR A 21 12.95 -6.53 6.85
CA TYR A 21 11.75 -6.70 7.67
C TYR A 21 12.09 -6.58 9.15
N LEU A 22 11.33 -5.76 9.87
CA LEU A 22 11.55 -5.55 11.30
C LEU A 22 11.29 -6.83 12.09
N ILE A 23 12.07 -7.03 13.16
CA ILE A 23 11.88 -8.13 14.11
C ILE A 23 10.86 -7.68 15.16
N VAL A 24 9.96 -8.56 15.54
CA VAL A 24 8.97 -8.32 16.60
C VAL A 24 9.69 -8.01 17.93
N GLY A 25 9.29 -6.93 18.62
CA GLY A 25 9.73 -6.65 20.00
C GLY A 25 10.42 -5.29 20.25
N HIS A 26 10.78 -4.51 19.21
CA HIS A 26 11.45 -3.20 19.37
C HIS A 26 10.99 -2.14 18.36
N THR A 27 9.73 -2.19 17.94
CA THR A 27 9.19 -1.27 16.94
C THR A 27 8.63 0.00 17.60
N GLN A 28 9.47 1.04 17.72
CA GLN A 28 8.95 2.40 17.65
C GLN A 28 9.07 2.83 16.18
N ASN A 29 7.97 2.81 15.44
CA ASN A 29 7.96 3.27 14.06
C ASN A 29 7.81 4.80 14.05
N GLU A 30 8.48 5.47 13.12
CA GLU A 30 8.26 6.90 12.87
C GLU A 30 6.78 7.18 12.57
N GLY A 31 6.08 6.22 11.92
CA GLY A 31 4.64 6.25 11.72
C GLY A 31 3.84 6.43 13.01
N ASP A 32 4.22 5.74 14.10
CA ASP A 32 3.51 5.80 15.39
C ASP A 32 3.59 7.21 15.98
N SER A 33 4.72 7.89 15.77
CA SER A 33 4.88 9.28 16.19
C SER A 33 3.96 10.23 15.42
N VAL A 34 3.78 10.01 14.12
CA VAL A 34 2.86 10.78 13.27
C VAL A 34 1.42 10.52 13.70
N HIS A 35 1.02 9.25 13.85
CA HIS A 35 -0.32 8.88 14.31
C HIS A 35 -0.65 9.49 15.67
N SER A 36 0.29 9.47 16.61
CA SER A 36 0.12 10.07 17.94
C SER A 36 -0.15 11.58 17.88
N VAL A 37 0.51 12.29 16.95
CA VAL A 37 0.33 13.74 16.76
C VAL A 37 -1.01 14.04 16.07
N ILE A 38 -1.38 13.28 15.03
CA ILE A 38 -2.68 13.37 14.36
C ILE A 38 -3.82 13.17 15.37
N GLU A 39 -3.78 12.10 16.17
CA GLU A 39 -4.84 11.78 17.14
C GLU A 39 -4.96 12.84 18.23
N LYS A 40 -3.84 13.40 18.70
CA LYS A 40 -3.86 14.52 19.64
C LYS A 40 -4.51 15.76 19.03
N GLN A 41 -4.22 16.07 17.76
CA GLN A 41 -4.81 17.20 17.07
C GLN A 41 -6.30 17.00 16.80
N LYS A 42 -6.70 15.83 16.30
CA LYS A 42 -8.10 15.41 16.15
C LYS A 42 -8.86 15.59 17.45
N THR A 43 -8.34 15.04 18.57
CA THR A 43 -8.98 15.16 19.89
C THR A 43 -9.17 16.62 20.31
N ARG A 44 -8.19 17.49 20.01
CA ARG A 44 -8.31 18.93 20.28
C ARG A 44 -9.38 19.59 19.41
N LEU A 45 -9.43 19.28 18.12
CA LEU A 45 -10.38 19.88 17.18
C LEU A 45 -11.82 19.42 17.46
N LEU A 46 -12.01 18.15 17.82
CA LEU A 46 -13.31 17.60 18.20
C LEU A 46 -13.94 18.29 19.43
N LYS A 47 -13.14 18.96 20.27
CA LYS A 47 -13.66 19.82 21.36
C LYS A 47 -14.27 21.13 20.86
N ALA A 48 -13.84 21.63 19.70
CA ALA A 48 -14.32 22.87 19.10
C ALA A 48 -15.41 22.64 18.05
N GLY A 49 -15.45 21.46 17.43
CA GLY A 49 -16.48 21.09 16.47
C GLY A 49 -16.24 19.70 15.87
N SER A 50 -17.29 19.10 15.34
CA SER A 50 -17.26 17.75 14.77
C SER A 50 -16.65 17.74 13.35
N ILE A 51 -16.13 16.58 12.96
CA ILE A 51 -15.63 16.29 11.61
C ILE A 51 -16.72 15.49 10.87
N TYR A 52 -17.20 16.00 9.74
CA TYR A 52 -18.34 15.45 8.99
C TYR A 52 -17.97 14.93 7.61
N SER A 53 -16.83 15.32 7.04
CA SER A 53 -16.39 14.89 5.70
C SER A 53 -14.93 14.42 5.71
N PRO A 54 -14.59 13.38 4.91
CA PRO A 54 -13.21 12.96 4.70
C PRO A 54 -12.27 14.12 4.30
N GLN A 55 -12.76 15.09 3.53
CA GLN A 55 -11.95 16.23 3.07
C GLN A 55 -11.39 17.06 4.24
N GLN A 56 -12.14 17.15 5.35
CA GLN A 56 -11.72 17.94 6.51
C GLN A 56 -10.49 17.33 7.20
N TRP A 57 -10.24 16.02 7.03
CA TRP A 57 -9.04 15.37 7.58
C TRP A 57 -7.75 15.90 6.99
N VAL A 58 -7.77 16.39 5.75
CA VAL A 58 -6.59 17.03 5.13
C VAL A 58 -6.14 18.21 5.99
N THR A 59 -7.09 19.07 6.38
CA THR A 59 -6.82 20.23 7.24
C THR A 59 -6.41 19.81 8.65
N VAL A 60 -7.05 18.78 9.21
CA VAL A 60 -6.67 18.23 10.53
C VAL A 60 -5.20 17.83 10.52
N ILE A 61 -4.79 17.02 9.54
CA ILE A 61 -3.43 16.50 9.41
C ILE A 61 -2.41 17.62 9.13
N GLN A 62 -2.75 18.58 8.28
CA GLN A 62 -1.87 19.72 8.02
C GLN A 62 -1.67 20.61 9.27
N SER A 63 -2.67 20.68 10.15
CA SER A 63 -2.68 21.58 11.32
C SER A 63 -2.03 21.01 12.60
N GLU A 64 -1.54 19.78 12.57
CA GLU A 64 -1.16 19.05 13.79
C GLU A 64 0.20 19.42 14.38
N LYS A 65 1.14 19.85 13.53
CA LYS A 65 2.45 20.30 14.00
C LYS A 65 2.39 21.74 14.49
N LYS A 66 2.49 21.90 15.81
CA LYS A 66 2.63 23.22 16.48
C LYS A 66 4.00 23.85 16.28
N THR A 67 5.03 23.03 16.08
CA THR A 67 6.42 23.48 15.91
C THR A 67 7.07 22.69 14.77
N GLY A 68 7.83 23.38 13.92
CA GLY A 68 8.45 22.79 12.73
C GLY A 68 7.58 22.86 11.48
N LYS A 69 7.98 22.14 10.41
CA LYS A 69 7.26 22.16 9.13
C LYS A 69 5.99 21.29 9.19
N PRO A 70 4.82 21.83 8.81
CA PRO A 70 3.58 21.06 8.69
C PRO A 70 3.73 19.84 7.78
N PHE A 71 2.87 18.83 7.98
CA PHE A 71 2.85 17.68 7.09
C PHE A 71 2.30 18.08 5.72
N ARG A 72 2.93 17.54 4.67
CA ARG A 72 2.45 17.69 3.30
C ARG A 72 1.50 16.55 3.00
N VAL A 73 0.20 16.86 2.99
CA VAL A 73 -0.84 15.89 2.63
C VAL A 73 -1.01 15.87 1.12
N HIS A 74 -0.88 14.68 0.53
CA HIS A 74 -1.11 14.45 -0.90
C HIS A 74 -2.43 13.70 -1.07
N GLU A 75 -3.44 14.38 -1.59
CA GLU A 75 -4.73 13.77 -1.89
C GLU A 75 -4.61 12.87 -3.13
N LEU A 76 -4.93 11.60 -2.96
CA LEU A 76 -4.87 10.61 -4.04
C LEU A 76 -6.25 10.42 -4.65
N ASN A 77 -6.28 10.26 -5.97
CA ASN A 77 -7.47 9.84 -6.72
C ASN A 77 -7.28 8.42 -7.28
N TYR A 78 -8.36 7.83 -7.82
CA TYR A 78 -8.35 6.47 -8.39
C TYR A 78 -7.30 6.24 -9.50
N GLN A 79 -6.83 7.30 -10.17
CA GLN A 79 -5.84 7.21 -11.25
C GLN A 79 -4.42 6.98 -10.75
N HIS A 80 -4.14 7.22 -9.47
CA HIS A 80 -2.83 7.01 -8.86
C HIS A 80 -2.57 5.55 -8.47
N PHE A 81 -3.60 4.70 -8.49
CA PHE A 81 -3.49 3.30 -8.07
C PHE A 81 -3.14 2.40 -9.26
N ILE A 82 -2.15 1.53 -9.07
CA ILE A 82 -1.58 0.65 -10.10
C ILE A 82 -1.86 -0.81 -9.73
N ASP A 83 -2.20 -1.64 -10.74
CA ASP A 83 -2.44 -3.07 -10.55
C ASP A 83 -1.14 -3.89 -10.58
N PHE A 84 -0.52 -4.01 -9.41
CA PHE A 84 0.65 -4.87 -9.23
C PHE A 84 0.35 -6.37 -9.26
N LYS A 85 -0.92 -6.79 -9.12
CA LYS A 85 -1.28 -8.22 -9.22
C LYS A 85 -1.14 -8.67 -10.67
N LYS A 86 -1.71 -7.91 -11.60
CA LYS A 86 -1.55 -8.15 -13.04
C LYS A 86 -0.09 -8.07 -13.48
N LEU A 87 0.66 -7.12 -12.93
CA LEU A 87 2.10 -7.04 -13.17
C LEU A 87 2.83 -8.31 -12.70
N THR A 88 2.47 -8.85 -11.53
CA THR A 88 3.09 -10.06 -10.99
C THR A 88 2.85 -11.26 -11.90
N SER A 89 1.62 -11.45 -12.39
CA SER A 89 1.28 -12.52 -13.34
C SER A 89 2.05 -12.41 -14.66
N ASN A 90 2.35 -11.18 -15.12
CA ASN A 90 3.11 -10.96 -16.34
C ASN A 90 4.62 -11.15 -16.17
N MET A 91 5.13 -10.91 -14.96
CA MET A 91 6.57 -10.87 -14.68
C MET A 91 7.15 -12.26 -14.47
N GLY A 92 6.47 -13.14 -13.75
CA GLY A 92 6.96 -14.49 -13.51
C GLY A 92 6.02 -15.35 -12.69
N ASN A 93 6.23 -16.67 -12.74
CA ASN A 93 5.38 -17.64 -12.05
C ASN A 93 6.06 -18.27 -10.82
N ASN A 94 7.36 -18.01 -10.61
CA ASN A 94 8.12 -18.62 -9.53
C ASN A 94 8.57 -17.60 -8.49
N PHE A 95 7.84 -17.53 -7.38
CA PHE A 95 8.23 -16.76 -6.20
C PHE A 95 8.46 -17.66 -4.98
N ASN A 96 8.19 -18.96 -5.08
CA ASN A 96 8.10 -19.84 -3.92
C ASN A 96 9.15 -20.95 -3.91
N LYS A 97 9.99 -21.06 -4.94
CA LYS A 97 11.05 -22.06 -5.02
C LYS A 97 12.40 -21.41 -5.28
N ASN A 98 13.39 -21.77 -4.48
CA ASN A 98 14.76 -21.35 -4.67
C ASN A 98 15.45 -22.14 -5.79
N ILE A 99 16.71 -21.80 -6.09
CA ILE A 99 17.54 -22.49 -7.10
C ILE A 99 17.79 -23.98 -6.78
N LEU A 100 17.68 -24.39 -5.51
CA LEU A 100 17.83 -25.78 -5.06
C LEU A 100 16.49 -26.56 -5.12
N GLY A 101 15.42 -25.93 -5.61
CA GLY A 101 14.08 -26.54 -5.66
C GLY A 101 13.35 -26.57 -4.32
N GLN A 102 13.94 -26.01 -3.26
CA GLN A 102 13.35 -25.93 -1.93
C GLN A 102 12.30 -24.81 -1.87
N LYS A 103 11.26 -25.04 -1.08
CA LYS A 103 10.19 -24.07 -0.88
C LYS A 103 10.68 -22.91 0.00
N VAL A 104 10.50 -21.68 -0.49
CA VAL A 104 10.79 -20.47 0.28
C VAL A 104 9.58 -20.12 1.14
N VAL A 105 9.79 -20.06 2.45
CA VAL A 105 8.78 -19.64 3.41
C VAL A 105 8.87 -18.12 3.57
N TRP A 106 7.99 -17.39 2.89
CA TRP A 106 8.00 -15.92 2.88
C TRP A 106 7.85 -15.27 4.27
N LYS A 107 7.20 -15.96 5.21
CA LYS A 107 7.05 -15.49 6.59
C LYS A 107 8.39 -15.34 7.33
N ASP A 108 9.37 -16.17 6.96
CA ASP A 108 10.66 -16.22 7.65
C ASP A 108 11.70 -15.31 6.97
N VAL A 109 11.34 -14.69 5.83
CA VAL A 109 12.24 -13.79 5.11
C VAL A 109 12.43 -12.50 5.90
N LYS A 110 13.67 -12.25 6.33
CA LYS A 110 14.05 -11.04 7.06
C LYS A 110 14.68 -9.98 6.16
N VAL A 111 15.34 -10.39 5.08
CA VAL A 111 15.93 -9.47 4.10
C VAL A 111 15.56 -9.91 2.70
N LEU A 112 15.10 -8.97 1.89
CA LEU A 112 14.81 -9.15 0.48
C LEU A 112 15.65 -8.17 -0.33
N LYS A 113 16.38 -8.64 -1.34
CA LYS A 113 17.22 -7.82 -2.19
C LYS A 113 16.94 -8.12 -3.66
N VAL A 114 16.90 -7.07 -4.47
CA VAL A 114 16.85 -7.13 -5.94
C VAL A 114 17.94 -6.24 -6.52
N SER A 115 18.51 -6.63 -7.66
CA SER A 115 19.63 -5.93 -8.31
C SER A 115 19.39 -5.78 -9.81
N LYS A 116 19.85 -4.66 -10.38
CA LYS A 116 19.74 -4.37 -11.81
C LYS A 116 20.61 -5.29 -12.66
N GLU A 117 21.69 -5.79 -12.08
CA GLU A 117 22.57 -6.78 -12.70
C GLU A 117 21.88 -8.12 -12.92
N HIS A 118 20.91 -8.44 -12.06
CA HIS A 118 20.17 -9.70 -12.07
C HIS A 118 18.65 -9.45 -11.99
N PRO A 119 18.05 -8.86 -13.05
CA PRO A 119 16.63 -8.48 -13.04
C PRO A 119 15.68 -9.69 -13.01
N ASP A 120 16.18 -10.88 -13.33
CA ASP A 120 15.46 -12.16 -13.31
C ASP A 120 15.46 -12.84 -11.94
N ARG A 121 16.19 -12.30 -10.95
CA ARG A 121 16.44 -12.95 -9.66
C ARG A 121 16.02 -12.12 -8.47
N LEU A 122 15.64 -12.84 -7.43
CA LEU A 122 15.36 -12.32 -6.09
C LEU A 122 16.34 -12.95 -5.11
N PHE A 123 16.95 -12.12 -4.28
CA PHE A 123 17.87 -12.54 -3.23
C PHE A 123 17.17 -12.40 -1.89
N TYR A 124 17.25 -13.41 -1.03
CA TYR A 124 16.60 -13.37 0.28
C TYR A 124 17.49 -13.94 1.39
N LYS A 125 17.22 -13.54 2.63
CA LYS A 125 17.79 -14.12 3.85
C LYS A 125 16.69 -14.42 4.86
N THR A 126 16.84 -15.52 5.59
CA THR A 126 15.94 -15.92 6.68
C THR A 126 16.46 -15.50 8.06
N SER A 127 17.75 -15.21 8.16
CA SER A 127 18.38 -14.65 9.36
C SER A 127 19.23 -13.42 9.02
N TYR A 128 19.39 -12.52 9.99
CA TYR A 128 20.33 -11.40 9.87
C TYR A 128 21.79 -11.83 10.02
N GLU A 129 22.03 -13.00 10.61
CA GLU A 129 23.36 -13.59 10.81
C GLU A 129 23.89 -14.27 9.55
N GLU A 130 23.00 -14.63 8.62
CA GLU A 130 23.38 -15.25 7.34
C GLU A 130 24.25 -14.29 6.53
N LYS A 131 25.42 -14.76 6.10
CA LYS A 131 26.32 -13.99 5.23
C LYS A 131 25.84 -14.00 3.78
N ASP A 132 25.47 -15.19 3.31
CA ASP A 132 25.07 -15.42 1.91
C ASP A 132 23.56 -15.23 1.71
N PHE A 133 23.17 -14.94 0.46
CA PHE A 133 21.77 -14.83 0.07
C PHE A 133 21.30 -16.11 -0.59
N GLY A 134 20.09 -16.56 -0.25
CA GLY A 134 19.35 -17.51 -1.06
C GLY A 134 18.84 -16.84 -2.33
N GLU A 135 18.75 -17.59 -3.43
CA GLU A 135 18.33 -17.09 -4.73
C GLU A 135 17.01 -17.72 -5.20
N ILE A 136 16.13 -16.87 -5.74
CA ILE A 136 14.90 -17.26 -6.42
C ILE A 136 14.99 -16.74 -7.86
N ILE A 137 14.88 -17.64 -8.83
CA ILE A 137 14.75 -17.26 -10.24
C ILE A 137 13.26 -17.02 -10.50
N VAL A 138 12.92 -15.75 -10.76
CA VAL A 138 11.54 -15.27 -10.93
C VAL A 138 11.10 -15.40 -12.38
N MET A 139 11.99 -15.07 -13.32
CA MET A 139 11.73 -15.11 -14.75
C MET A 139 12.50 -16.26 -15.39
N ASN A 140 11.78 -17.22 -15.98
CA ASN A 140 12.43 -18.23 -16.80
C ASN A 140 12.75 -17.63 -18.18
N LYS A 141 14.04 -17.49 -18.48
CA LYS A 141 14.54 -17.12 -19.82
C LYS A 141 14.22 -18.25 -20.81
N THR A 142 12.98 -18.34 -21.26
CA THR A 142 12.64 -19.22 -22.39
C THR A 142 13.29 -18.69 -23.66
N ARG A 143 13.62 -19.58 -24.59
CA ARG A 143 14.39 -19.30 -25.82
C ARG A 143 13.74 -18.21 -26.72
N ASN A 144 12.45 -17.89 -26.51
CA ASN A 144 11.69 -16.81 -27.15
C ASN A 144 11.67 -15.47 -26.38
N ALA A 145 12.26 -15.39 -25.18
CA ALA A 145 12.23 -14.20 -24.33
C ALA A 145 13.02 -13.01 -24.90
N LYS A 146 13.93 -13.23 -25.87
CA LYS A 146 14.58 -12.12 -26.60
C LYS A 146 13.61 -11.27 -27.43
N ARG A 147 12.42 -11.77 -27.78
CA ARG A 147 11.38 -10.98 -28.48
C ARG A 147 10.43 -10.24 -27.56
N LYS A 148 10.48 -10.55 -26.26
CA LYS A 148 9.71 -9.89 -25.23
C LYS A 148 10.69 -9.04 -24.41
N SER A 149 11.21 -8.00 -25.05
CA SER A 149 11.31 -6.71 -24.37
C SER A 149 9.88 -6.36 -23.97
N CYS A 150 9.35 -7.00 -22.93
CA CYS A 150 8.02 -6.73 -22.44
C CYS A 150 8.11 -5.30 -21.94
N ASP A 151 7.60 -4.34 -22.69
CA ASP A 151 7.07 -3.12 -22.10
C ASP A 151 6.07 -3.60 -21.04
N LEU A 152 6.53 -3.71 -19.79
CA LEU A 152 5.69 -4.05 -18.66
C LEU A 152 4.84 -2.81 -18.39
N GLU A 153 3.78 -2.69 -19.18
CA GLU A 153 2.89 -1.56 -19.11
C GLU A 153 2.16 -1.60 -17.77
N LEU A 154 2.32 -0.53 -16.99
CA LEU A 154 1.63 -0.39 -15.71
C LEU A 154 0.16 -0.13 -15.99
N SER A 155 -0.67 -1.13 -15.78
CA SER A 155 -2.13 -0.95 -15.83
C SER A 155 -2.62 -0.28 -14.55
N LYS A 156 -3.54 0.68 -14.70
CA LYS A 156 -4.27 1.27 -13.58
C LYS A 156 -5.11 0.20 -12.88
N LEU A 157 -5.17 0.27 -11.55
CA LEU A 157 -6.02 -0.61 -10.74
C LEU A 157 -7.51 -0.30 -10.91
N TYR A 158 -7.82 0.99 -11.10
CA TYR A 158 -9.18 1.47 -11.25
C TYR A 158 -9.33 2.29 -12.54
N THR A 159 -10.43 2.07 -13.25
CA THR A 159 -10.84 2.87 -14.41
C THR A 159 -11.76 4.03 -14.00
N GLU A 160 -12.45 3.90 -12.87
CA GLU A 160 -13.34 4.90 -12.28
C GLU A 160 -13.21 4.89 -10.75
N PRO A 161 -13.72 5.90 -10.02
CA PRO A 161 -13.70 5.91 -8.56
C PRO A 161 -14.39 4.66 -7.98
N PRO A 162 -13.74 3.93 -7.05
CA PRO A 162 -14.36 2.78 -6.41
C PRO A 162 -15.60 3.21 -5.63
N GLY A 163 -16.64 2.38 -5.69
CA GLY A 163 -17.86 2.60 -4.92
C GLY A 163 -17.77 2.08 -3.49
N ILE A 164 -18.84 2.31 -2.73
CA ILE A 164 -19.07 1.76 -1.40
C ILE A 164 -20.15 0.68 -1.43
N SER A 165 -20.27 -0.12 -0.37
CA SER A 165 -21.35 -1.10 -0.26
C SER A 165 -22.73 -0.44 -0.14
N LYS A 166 -23.78 -1.18 -0.49
CA LYS A 166 -25.18 -0.70 -0.40
C LYS A 166 -25.54 -0.36 1.04
N GLU A 167 -25.13 -1.22 1.96
CA GLU A 167 -25.37 -1.13 3.39
C GLU A 167 -24.71 0.15 3.94
N LYS A 168 -23.43 0.36 3.64
CA LYS A 168 -22.69 1.56 4.06
C LYS A 168 -23.30 2.84 3.50
N LYS A 169 -23.75 2.83 2.24
CA LYS A 169 -24.43 3.99 1.65
C LYS A 169 -25.75 4.28 2.37
N LYS A 170 -26.55 3.26 2.64
CA LYS A 170 -27.82 3.39 3.38
C LYS A 170 -27.59 4.00 4.76
N ASP A 171 -26.59 3.52 5.49
CA ASP A 171 -26.26 4.02 6.82
C ASP A 171 -25.80 5.49 6.79
N LEU A 172 -24.95 5.87 5.82
CA LEU A 172 -24.52 7.26 5.64
C LEU A 172 -25.68 8.21 5.30
N ILE A 173 -26.62 7.76 4.47
CA ILE A 173 -27.84 8.54 4.15
C ILE A 173 -28.70 8.68 5.41
N HIS A 174 -28.88 7.61 6.20
CA HIS A 174 -29.63 7.68 7.45
C HIS A 174 -28.99 8.68 8.46
N LEU A 175 -27.66 8.80 8.51
CA LEU A 175 -26.97 9.83 9.30
C LEU A 175 -27.25 11.26 8.79
N CYS A 176 -27.46 11.43 7.49
CA CYS A 176 -27.86 12.69 6.90
C CYS A 176 -29.33 13.02 7.24
N GLU A 177 -30.24 12.06 7.08
CA GLU A 177 -31.68 12.20 7.37
C GLU A 177 -31.96 12.49 8.85
N SER A 178 -31.21 11.84 9.75
CA SER A 178 -31.28 12.08 11.20
C SER A 178 -30.67 13.41 11.65
N LYS A 179 -30.18 14.23 10.71
CA LYS A 179 -29.53 15.54 10.95
C LYS A 179 -28.32 15.47 11.88
N LEU A 180 -27.70 14.29 12.01
CA LEU A 180 -26.41 14.13 12.71
C LEU A 180 -25.27 14.69 11.86
N ILE A 181 -25.40 14.60 10.54
CA ILE A 181 -24.55 15.29 9.57
C ILE A 181 -25.29 16.54 9.08
N PRO A 182 -24.69 17.74 9.13
CA PRO A 182 -25.36 18.94 8.65
C PRO A 182 -25.54 18.95 7.12
N GLU A 183 -26.59 19.62 6.65
CA GLU A 183 -27.09 19.57 5.27
C GLU A 183 -26.04 19.97 4.21
N ASN A 184 -25.11 20.85 4.57
CA ASN A 184 -24.02 21.27 3.68
C ASN A 184 -23.07 20.13 3.26
N TYR A 185 -23.08 19.00 3.98
CA TYR A 185 -22.27 17.82 3.63
C TYR A 185 -23.07 16.71 2.93
N HIS A 186 -24.41 16.79 2.87
CA HIS A 186 -25.26 15.72 2.33
C HIS A 186 -24.94 15.41 0.87
N TYR A 187 -24.70 16.45 0.06
CA TYR A 187 -24.35 16.32 -1.36
C TYR A 187 -23.18 15.35 -1.60
N PHE A 188 -22.17 15.34 -0.74
CA PHE A 188 -21.04 14.43 -0.87
C PHE A 188 -21.48 12.97 -0.71
N PHE A 189 -22.27 12.67 0.32
CA PHE A 189 -22.69 11.31 0.66
C PHE A 189 -23.72 10.74 -0.33
N GLU A 190 -24.65 11.57 -0.81
CA GLU A 190 -25.65 11.18 -1.80
C GLU A 190 -25.02 10.75 -3.14
N ASN A 191 -23.96 11.44 -3.55
CA ASN A 191 -23.25 11.18 -4.81
C ASN A 191 -22.26 10.01 -4.73
N LEU A 192 -22.07 9.37 -3.58
CA LEU A 192 -21.21 8.18 -3.48
C LEU A 192 -21.78 7.04 -4.32
N LYS A 193 -20.96 6.51 -5.24
CA LYS A 193 -21.33 5.36 -6.06
C LYS A 193 -21.42 4.10 -5.20
N VAL A 194 -22.35 3.21 -5.55
CA VAL A 194 -22.46 1.88 -4.93
C VAL A 194 -21.71 0.88 -5.81
N SER A 195 -20.88 0.03 -5.23
CA SER A 195 -20.26 -1.10 -5.92
C SER A 195 -20.50 -2.40 -5.16
N ASN A 196 -20.88 -3.45 -5.88
CA ASN A 196 -21.04 -4.81 -5.32
C ASN A 196 -19.70 -5.48 -5.00
N SER A 197 -18.58 -4.95 -5.50
CA SER A 197 -17.23 -5.37 -5.16
C SER A 197 -16.73 -4.55 -3.97
N CYS A 198 -17.09 -4.97 -2.76
CA CYS A 198 -16.46 -4.48 -1.55
C CYS A 198 -14.98 -4.89 -1.55
N VAL A 199 -14.07 -3.91 -1.59
CA VAL A 199 -12.68 -4.13 -1.20
C VAL A 199 -12.74 -4.39 0.30
N ALA A 200 -12.29 -5.58 0.74
CA ALA A 200 -12.30 -5.97 2.14
C ALA A 200 -11.73 -4.85 3.01
N GLU A 201 -12.49 -4.42 4.01
CA GLU A 201 -12.00 -3.51 5.05
C GLU A 201 -10.81 -4.19 5.74
N VAL A 202 -9.65 -3.52 5.74
CA VAL A 202 -8.49 -3.97 6.52
C VAL A 202 -8.84 -3.64 7.97
N ASN A 203 -9.35 -4.63 8.68
CA ASN A 203 -9.51 -4.55 10.13
C ASN A 203 -8.11 -4.62 10.76
N ASP A 204 -7.51 -3.46 11.02
CA ASP A 204 -6.42 -3.31 11.99
C ASP A 204 -7.03 -3.31 13.42
N GLU A 205 -7.61 -4.44 13.79
CA GLU A 205 -7.88 -4.78 15.18
C GLU A 205 -7.22 -6.13 15.44
N ASN A 206 -5.93 -6.07 15.79
CA ASN A 206 -5.26 -7.03 16.68
C ASN A 206 -3.94 -6.38 17.11
N SER A 207 -4.04 -5.48 18.09
CA SER A 207 -2.93 -5.18 19.00
C SER A 207 -3.25 -5.91 20.30
N ASP A 208 -2.64 -7.07 20.47
CA ASP A 208 -2.27 -7.69 21.75
C ASP A 208 -1.07 -8.62 21.49
#